data_AF-A0A962C0E9-F1
#
_entry.id   AF-A0A962C0E9-F1
#
_cell.length_a   1.000
_cell.length_b   1.000
_cell.length_c   1.000
_cell.angle_alpha   90.00
_cell.angle_beta   90.00
_cell.angle_gamma   90.00
#
_symmetry.space_group_name_H-M   'P 1'
#
loop_
_entity.id
_entity.type
_entity.pdbx_description
1 polymer ?
#
loop_
_entity_poly.entity_id
_entity_poly.type
_entity_poly.pdbx_seq_one_letter_code
_entity_poly.pdbx_strand_id
1 'polypeptide(L)' 'MPYAHIAMCLIGMSLYFNAGKLEARGGASDHSILWASLSLLTSILAIWLGAGWGGWLFAQIALLLIITVARVLLDKDEA' A
#
# COMPACT_ATOMS: atom_id res chain seq x y z
N MET A 1 14.39 4.37 16.92
CA MET A 1 15.45 4.76 15.96
C MET A 1 14.79 5.38 14.75
N PRO A 2 14.91 6.70 14.52
CA PRO A 2 14.16 7.41 13.48
C PRO A 2 14.39 6.84 12.06
N TYR A 3 15.61 6.36 11.79
CA TYR A 3 15.96 5.74 10.51
C TYR A 3 15.16 4.47 10.18
N ALA A 4 14.76 3.69 11.18
CA ALA A 4 13.96 2.48 10.96
C ALA A 4 12.55 2.84 10.46
N HIS A 5 11.92 3.86 11.06
CA HIS A 5 10.61 4.35 10.64
C HIS A 5 10.64 4.92 9.22
N ILE A 6 11.69 5.68 8.88
CA ILE A 6 11.88 6.20 7.53
C ILE A 6 12.05 5.05 6.53
N ALA A 7 12.86 4.04 6.86
CA ALA A 7 13.04 2.86 6.01
C ALA A 7 11.71 2.13 5.75
N MET A 8 10.88 1.95 6.78
CA MET A 8 9.57 1.30 6.65
C MET A 8 8.64 2.07 5.70
N CYS A 9 8.58 3.39 5.81
CA CYS A 9 7.80 4.23 4.90
C CYS A 9 8.31 4.11 3.45
N LEU A 10 9.63 4.19 3.24
CA LEU A 10 10.23 4.08 1.90
C LEU A 10 10.00 2.69 1.27
N ILE A 11 10.12 1.62 2.06
CA ILE A 11 9.86 0.25 1.61
C ILE A 11 8.39 0.09 1.22
N GLY A 12 7.46 0.54 2.08
CA GLY A 12 6.03 0.49 1.81
C GLY A 12 5.68 1.23 0.52
N MET A 13 6.07 2.49 0.40
CA MET A 13 5.82 3.30 -0.80
C MET A 13 6.37 2.63 -2.06
N SER A 14 7.60 2.11 -2.01
CA SER A 14 8.24 1.49 -3.18
C SER A 14 7.52 0.22 -3.64
N LEU A 15 7.06 -0.61 -2.70
CA LEU A 15 6.31 -1.84 -3.00
C LEU A 15 4.99 -1.52 -3.69
N TYR A 16 4.21 -0.59 -3.11
CA TYR A 16 2.89 -0.24 -3.61
C TYR A 16 2.94 0.56 -4.91
N PHE A 17 3.95 1.42 -5.08
CA PHE A 17 4.19 2.11 -6.34
C PHE A 17 4.44 1.12 -7.47
N ASN A 18 5.31 0.13 -7.25
CA ASN A 18 5.59 -0.90 -8.24
C ASN A 18 4.38 -1.80 -8.51
N ALA A 19 3.59 -2.13 -7.48
CA ALA A 19 2.34 -2.86 -7.66
C ALA A 19 1.39 -2.11 -8.61
N GLY A 20 1.20 -0.80 -8.44
CA GLY A 20 0.32 -0.02 -9.32
C GLY A 20 0.87 0.11 -10.75
N LYS A 21 2.19 0.17 -10.90
CA LYS A 21 2.81 0.13 -12.24
C LYS A 21 2.65 -1.22 -12.94
N LEU A 22 2.68 -2.33 -12.18
CA LEU A 22 2.41 -3.66 -12.73
C LEU A 22 0.95 -3.79 -13.19
N GLU A 23 0.03 -3.24 -12.40
CA GLU A 23 -1.39 -3.16 -12.79
C GLU A 23 -1.58 -2.34 -14.07
N ALA A 24 -0.97 -1.14 -14.16
CA ALA A 24 -1.08 -0.29 -15.34
C ALA A 24 -0.55 -0.97 -16.63
N ARG A 25 0.51 -1.79 -16.49
CA ARG A 25 1.03 -2.60 -17.61
C ARG A 25 0.05 -3.67 -18.10
N GLY A 26 -0.90 -4.07 -17.27
CA GLY A 26 -1.99 -4.98 -17.64
C GLY A 26 -3.14 -4.31 -18.40
N GLY A 27 -3.05 -2.99 -18.69
CA GLY A 27 -4.08 -2.24 -19.41
C GLY A 27 -5.08 -1.51 -18.52
N ALA A 28 -4.92 -1.56 -17.20
CA ALA A 28 -5.71 -0.78 -16.24
C ALA A 28 -5.16 0.65 -16.07
N SER A 29 -5.95 1.54 -15.45
CA SER A 29 -5.51 2.91 -15.11
C SER A 29 -4.33 2.90 -14.13
N ASP A 30 -3.44 3.89 -14.22
CA ASP A 30 -2.26 3.99 -13.36
C ASP A 30 -2.63 4.49 -11.95
N HIS A 31 -2.69 3.56 -11.00
CA HIS A 31 -2.92 3.85 -9.58
C HIS A 31 -1.64 3.83 -8.72
N SER A 32 -0.46 3.81 -9.33
CA SER A 32 0.83 3.68 -8.61
C SER A 32 1.02 4.73 -7.51
N ILE A 33 0.68 5.99 -7.80
CA ILE A 33 0.78 7.10 -6.85
C ILE A 33 -0.27 6.97 -5.74
N LEU A 34 -1.49 6.57 -6.09
CA LEU A 34 -2.58 6.37 -5.11
C LEU A 34 -2.22 5.27 -4.12
N TRP A 35 -1.71 4.13 -4.60
CA TRP A 35 -1.35 3.01 -3.76
C TRP A 35 -0.13 3.32 -2.89
N ALA A 36 0.88 4.00 -3.44
CA ALA A 36 2.04 4.44 -2.68
C ALA A 36 1.66 5.43 -1.57
N SER A 37 0.77 6.38 -1.85
CA SER A 37 0.30 7.34 -0.85
C SER A 37 -0.55 6.69 0.25
N LEU A 38 -1.41 5.72 -0.08
CA LEU A 38 -2.11 4.92 0.94
C LEU A 38 -1.13 4.14 1.82
N SER A 39 -0.12 3.50 1.24
CA SER A 39 0.90 2.77 2.00
C SER A 39 1.70 3.68 2.93
N LEU A 40 2.00 4.91 2.50
CA LEU A 40 2.64 5.91 3.34
C LEU A 40 1.75 6.29 4.53
N LEU A 41 0.47 6.59 4.29
CA LEU A 41 -0.49 6.91 5.34
C LEU A 41 -0.65 5.75 6.34
N THR A 42 -0.77 4.52 5.86
CA THR A 42 -0.82 3.33 6.71
C THR A 42 0.47 3.13 7.51
N SER A 43 1.63 3.41 6.90
CA SER A 43 2.91 3.35 7.61
C SER A 43 2.99 4.39 8.73
N ILE A 44 2.59 5.63 8.45
CA ILE A 44 2.54 6.72 9.44
C ILE A 44 1.59 6.35 10.57
N LEU A 45 0.39 5.83 10.26
CA LEU A 45 -0.59 5.43 11.26
C LEU A 45 -0.08 4.28 12.14
N ALA A 46 0.53 3.26 11.54
CA ALA A 46 1.12 2.14 12.27
C ALA A 46 2.22 2.62 13.22
N ILE A 47 3.11 3.49 12.75
CA ILE A 47 4.17 4.09 13.57
C ILE A 47 3.58 4.94 14.70
N TRP A 48 2.53 5.73 14.41
CA TRP A 48 1.84 6.58 15.39
C TRP A 48 1.18 5.75 16.51
N LEU A 49 0.64 4.59 16.18
CA LEU A 49 0.10 3.62 17.14
C LEU A 49 1.18 2.82 17.90
N GLY A 50 2.46 3.12 17.67
CA GLY A 50 3.58 2.43 18.31
C GLY A 50 3.85 1.03 17.76
N ALA A 51 3.35 0.70 16.56
CA ALA A 51 3.59 -0.59 15.94
C ALA A 51 5.05 -0.74 15.50
N GLY A 52 5.67 -1.86 15.87
CA GLY A 52 6.98 -2.28 15.36
C GLY A 52 6.89 -2.92 13.98
N TRP A 53 8.00 -3.54 13.52
CA TRP A 53 8.09 -4.22 12.22
C TRP A 53 6.98 -5.23 11.95
N GLY A 54 6.62 -6.04 12.95
CA GLY A 54 5.54 -7.02 12.79
C GLY A 54 4.17 -6.38 12.59
N GLY A 55 3.83 -5.37 13.39
CA GLY A 55 2.55 -4.66 13.27
C GLY A 55 2.45 -3.84 11.99
N TRP A 56 3.55 -3.20 11.56
CA TRP A 56 3.63 -2.52 10.27
C TRP A 56 3.45 -3.50 9.10
N LEU A 57 4.13 -4.65 9.10
CA LEU A 57 3.97 -5.67 8.05
C LEU A 57 2.51 -6.15 7.97
N PHE A 58 1.89 -6.41 9.12
CA PHE A 58 0.48 -6.79 9.16
C PHE A 58 -0.43 -5.70 8.58
N ALA A 59 -0.20 -4.43 8.92
CA ALA A 59 -0.94 -3.30 8.36
C ALA A 59 -0.75 -3.17 6.84
N GLN A 60 0.48 -3.39 6.33
CA GLN A 60 0.73 -3.41 4.90
C GLN A 60 0.06 -4.61 4.21
N ILE A 61 0.02 -5.80 4.82
CA ILE A 61 -0.70 -6.94 4.24
C ILE A 61 -2.21 -6.68 4.21
N ALA A 62 -2.77 -6.14 5.29
CA ALA A 62 -4.18 -5.78 5.37
C ALA A 62 -4.56 -4.74 4.31
N LEU A 63 -3.72 -3.71 4.12
CA LEU A 63 -3.91 -2.72 3.07
C LEU A 63 -3.94 -3.36 1.67
N LEU A 64 -3.04 -4.31 1.41
CA LEU A 64 -2.96 -4.99 0.11
C LEU A 64 -4.24 -5.79 -0.17
N LEU A 65 -4.76 -6.47 0.86
CA LEU A 65 -6.04 -7.18 0.77
C LEU A 65 -7.21 -6.23 0.51
N ILE A 66 -7.27 -5.09 1.21
CA ILE A 66 -8.31 -4.08 1.01
C ILE A 66 -8.28 -3.54 -0.42
N ILE A 67 -7.11 -3.19 -0.94
CA ILE A 67 -6.95 -2.71 -2.32
C ILE A 67 -7.39 -3.79 -3.31
N THR A 68 -7.00 -5.05 -3.08
CA THR A 68 -7.38 -6.18 -3.94
C THR A 68 -8.89 -6.37 -3.96
N VAL A 69 -9.54 -6.37 -2.80
CA VAL A 69 -11.00 -6.50 -2.69
C VAL A 69 -11.71 -5.31 -3.34
N ALA A 70 -11.25 -4.08 -3.10
CA ALA A 70 -11.82 -2.89 -3.72
C ALA A 70 -11.74 -2.95 -5.25
N ARG A 71 -10.63 -3.44 -5.82
CA ARG A 71 -10.49 -3.62 -7.28
C ARG A 71 -11.43 -4.69 -7.81
N VAL A 72 -11.53 -5.84 -7.15
CA VAL A 72 -12.48 -6.90 -7.53
C VAL A 72 -13.94 -6.42 -7.49
N LEU A 73 -14.28 -5.52 -6.57
CA LEU A 73 -15.63 -4.94 -6.51
C LEU A 73 -15.85 -3.92 -7.62
N LEU A 74 -14.90 -3.00 -7.86
CA LEU A 74 -15.00 -1.99 -8.91
C LEU A 74 -15.06 -2.64 -10.31
N ASP A 75 -14.26 -3.67 -10.57
CA ASP A 75 -14.28 -4.40 -11.85
C ASP A 75 -15.61 -5.16 -12.09
N LYS A 76 -16.39 -5.43 -11.04
CA LYS A 76 -17.71 -6.07 -11.13
C LYS A 76 -18.85 -5.08 -11.40
N ASP A 77 -18.72 -3.83 -10.98
CA ASP A 77 -19.70 -2.78 -11.24
C ASP A 77 -19.60 -2.23 -12.69
N GLU A 78 -18.44 -2.37 -13.35
CA GLU A 78 -18.23 -1.95 -14.74
C GLU A 78 -18.56 -3.03 -15.79
N ALA A 79 -18.93 -4.26 -15.37
CA ALA A 79 -19.25 -5.39 -16.25
C ALA A 79 -20.76 -5.66 -16.36
#